data_AF-A0A934F2J7-F1
#
_entry.id   AF-A0A934F2J7-F1
#
_cell.length_a   1.000
_cell.length_b   1.000
_cell.length_c   1.000
_cell.angle_alpha   90.00
_cell.angle_beta   90.00
_cell.angle_gamma   90.00
#
_symmetry.space_group_name_H-M   'P 1'
#
loop_
_entity.id
_entity.type
_entity.pdbx_description
1 polymer ?
#
loop_
_entity_poly.entity_id
_entity_poly.type
_entity_poly.pdbx_seq_one_letter_code
_entity_poly.pdbx_strand_id
1 'polypeptide(L)'
;MNEDRIPLLKGFQAQAKAMNRPTPLLDEFIRTYPEGVPNPGYTKIRANLFTRYEFSRGPLKGFYLGGGTNWRTRTFRGNADLNQDGVAEELWTPSYALFSVLAGFRTRLANRPTSIAVNIDNLLDREYYRANTNTTGSWGDPRIFKLTIVTDF
;
A
#
# COMPACT_ATOMS: atom_id res chain seq x y z
N MET A 1 17.34 -0.75 3.78
CA MET A 1 17.85 -0.44 5.13
C MET A 1 17.03 0.74 5.63
N ASN A 2 15.86 0.49 6.24
CA ASN A 2 14.84 1.52 6.58
C ASN A 2 14.88 1.83 8.07
N GLU A 3 16.03 2.29 8.56
CA GLU A 3 16.15 2.80 9.93
C GLU A 3 15.99 4.32 9.90
N ASP A 4 15.23 4.85 10.86
CA ASP A 4 15.17 6.29 11.08
C ASP A 4 16.55 6.77 11.59
N ARG A 5 17.26 7.51 10.74
CA ARG A 5 18.62 8.00 11.04
C ARG A 5 18.63 9.37 11.69
N ILE A 6 17.48 10.03 11.82
CA ILE A 6 17.39 11.39 12.39
C ILE A 6 17.91 11.44 13.84
N PRO A 7 17.60 10.47 14.72
CA PRO A 7 18.17 10.46 16.08
C PRO A 7 19.70 10.39 16.09
N LEU A 8 20.28 9.58 15.20
CA LEU A 8 21.73 9.45 15.06
C LEU A 8 22.39 10.74 14.55
N LEU A 9 21.80 11.37 13.53
CA LEU A 9 22.28 12.63 12.96
C LEU A 9 22.25 13.79 13.98
N LYS A 10 21.20 13.85 14.81
CA LYS A 10 21.13 14.79 15.94
C LYS A 10 22.22 14.51 16.99
N GLY A 11 22.57 13.25 17.22
CA GLY A 11 23.71 12.87 18.05
C GLY A 11 25.02 13.43 17.53
N PHE A 12 25.29 13.32 16.23
CA PHE A 12 26.48 13.91 15.60
C PHE A 12 26.47 15.44 15.66
N GLN A 13 25.32 16.08 15.41
CA GLN A 13 25.16 17.53 15.54
C GLN A 13 25.46 18.00 16.98
N ALA A 14 24.95 17.28 17.99
CA ALA A 14 25.17 17.60 19.39
C ALA A 14 26.66 17.46 19.78
N GLN A 15 27.34 16.40 19.32
CA GLN A 15 28.77 16.22 19.53
C GLN A 15 29.60 17.32 18.86
N ALA A 16 29.26 17.71 17.63
CA ALA A 16 29.95 18.79 16.92
C ALA A 16 29.77 20.14 17.63
N LYS A 17 28.55 20.44 18.10
CA LYS A 17 28.26 21.62 18.93
C LYS A 17 29.07 21.62 20.23
N ALA A 18 29.20 20.48 20.91
CA ALA A 18 30.04 20.35 22.10
C ALA A 18 31.53 20.61 21.83
N MET A 19 31.99 20.41 20.58
CA MET A 19 33.35 20.69 20.13
C MET A 19 33.51 22.08 19.49
N ASN A 20 32.51 22.97 19.56
CA ASN A 20 32.47 24.27 18.86
C ASN A 20 32.72 24.16 17.34
N ARG A 21 32.31 23.06 16.72
CA ARG A 21 32.42 22.86 15.27
C ARG A 21 31.07 23.15 14.59
N PRO A 22 31.00 24.10 13.66
CA PRO A 22 29.77 24.38 12.93
C PRO A 22 29.46 23.24 11.95
N THR A 23 28.18 22.90 11.81
CA THR A 23 27.72 21.82 10.91
C THR A 23 26.65 22.32 9.94
N PRO A 24 26.93 23.35 9.11
CA PRO A 24 25.91 24.03 8.32
C PRO A 24 25.13 23.08 7.39
N LEU A 25 25.83 22.15 6.71
CA LEU A 25 25.18 21.17 5.83
C LEU A 25 24.32 20.16 6.60
N LEU A 26 24.73 19.76 7.80
CA LEU A 26 23.94 18.86 8.65
C LEU A 26 22.73 19.58 9.24
N ASP A 27 22.89 20.85 9.62
CA ASP A 27 21.84 21.68 10.19
C ASP A 27 20.74 21.95 9.14
N GLU A 28 21.16 22.28 7.92
CA GLU A 28 20.28 22.41 6.76
C GLU A 28 19.62 21.08 6.40
N PHE A 29 20.37 19.98 6.38
CA PHE A 29 19.81 18.66 6.12
C PHE A 29 18.77 18.26 7.17
N ILE A 30 19.05 18.42 8.46
CA ILE A 30 18.09 18.10 9.55
C ILE A 30 16.83 18.95 9.42
N ARG A 31 16.93 20.21 8.98
CA ARG A 31 15.77 21.10 8.77
C ARG A 31 14.77 20.57 7.73
N THR A 32 15.22 19.73 6.79
CA THR A 32 14.34 19.08 5.80
C THR A 32 13.54 17.89 6.35
N TYR A 33 13.79 17.48 7.60
CA TYR A 33 13.09 16.40 8.30
C TYR A 33 12.36 16.94 9.55
N PRO A 34 11.08 17.36 9.42
CA PRO A 34 10.25 17.75 10.54
C PRO A 34 10.05 16.56 11.49
N GLU A 35 10.00 16.85 12.78
CA GLU A 35 9.81 15.83 13.81
C GLU A 35 8.36 15.33 13.85
N GLY A 36 8.17 14.06 14.19
CA GLY A 36 6.83 13.48 14.44
C GLY A 36 6.10 12.96 13.19
N VAL A 37 6.71 13.03 12.01
CA VAL A 37 6.15 12.41 10.79
C VAL A 37 6.51 10.92 10.69
N PRO A 38 5.62 10.05 10.17
CA PRO A 38 5.95 8.65 9.89
C PRO A 38 7.06 8.54 8.84
N ASN A 39 7.71 7.38 8.75
CA ASN A 39 8.62 7.11 7.64
C ASN A 39 7.88 7.17 6.28
N PRO A 40 8.47 7.81 5.25
CA PRO A 40 7.95 7.79 3.89
C PRO A 40 7.59 6.39 3.38
N GLY A 41 6.45 6.27 2.70
CA GLY A 41 5.95 5.03 2.13
C GLY A 41 5.20 4.14 3.12
N TYR A 42 5.19 4.49 4.41
CA TYR A 42 4.42 3.79 5.42
C TYR A 42 3.08 4.50 5.68
N THR A 43 2.05 3.69 5.87
CA THR A 43 0.72 4.13 6.31
C THR A 43 0.49 3.63 7.72
N LYS A 44 -0.15 4.46 8.55
CA LYS A 44 -0.32 4.18 9.98
C LYS A 44 -1.30 3.04 10.23
N ILE A 45 -2.39 3.00 9.48
CA ILE A 45 -3.48 2.04 9.69
C ILE A 45 -3.88 1.40 8.36
N ARG A 46 -4.03 0.07 8.40
CA ARG A 46 -4.56 -0.73 7.29
C ARG A 46 -5.56 -1.73 7.84
N ALA A 47 -6.63 -1.98 7.09
CA ALA A 47 -7.59 -3.03 7.36
C ALA A 47 -7.83 -3.83 6.09
N ASN A 48 -7.79 -5.16 6.21
CA ASN A 48 -8.07 -6.07 5.11
C ASN A 48 -9.12 -7.07 5.58
N LEU A 49 -10.21 -7.17 4.83
CA LEU A 49 -11.28 -8.13 5.11
C LEU A 49 -11.61 -8.86 3.82
N PHE A 50 -11.73 -10.19 3.88
CA PHE A 50 -12.21 -10.99 2.78
C PHE A 50 -13.14 -12.08 3.32
N THR A 51 -14.26 -12.29 2.65
CA THR A 51 -15.21 -13.35 2.98
C THR A 51 -15.48 -14.19 1.74
N ARG A 52 -15.75 -15.48 1.95
CA ARG A 52 -16.15 -16.42 0.90
C ARG A 52 -17.23 -17.34 1.44
N TYR A 53 -18.28 -17.48 0.66
CA TYR A 53 -19.36 -18.42 0.90
C TYR A 53 -19.36 -19.50 -0.19
N GLU A 54 -19.48 -20.76 0.20
CA GLU A 54 -19.49 -21.92 -0.69
C GLU A 54 -20.77 -22.71 -0.48
N PHE A 55 -21.49 -22.96 -1.57
CA PHE A 55 -22.69 -23.78 -1.58
C PHE A 55 -22.28 -25.26 -1.55
N SER A 56 -22.46 -25.91 -0.40
CA SER A 56 -22.10 -27.32 -0.20
C SER A 56 -23.22 -28.30 -0.60
N ARG A 57 -24.45 -27.81 -0.75
CA ARG A 57 -25.66 -28.62 -1.02
C ARG A 57 -26.63 -27.87 -1.95
N GLY A 58 -27.58 -28.61 -2.52
CA GLY A 58 -28.60 -28.07 -3.41
C GLY A 58 -28.14 -27.87 -4.86
N PRO A 59 -28.95 -27.18 -5.69
CA PRO A 59 -28.68 -27.02 -7.12
C PRO A 59 -27.39 -26.23 -7.43
N LEU A 60 -26.92 -25.42 -6.49
CA LEU A 60 -25.69 -24.63 -6.61
C LEU A 60 -24.47 -25.32 -5.99
N LYS A 61 -24.55 -26.61 -5.65
CA LYS A 61 -23.42 -27.33 -5.03
C LYS A 61 -22.13 -27.14 -5.85
N GLY A 62 -21.08 -26.67 -5.20
CA GLY A 62 -19.78 -26.38 -5.82
C GLY A 62 -19.61 -24.93 -6.28
N PHE A 63 -20.67 -24.12 -6.29
CA PHE A 63 -20.58 -22.68 -6.51
C PHE A 63 -20.06 -21.98 -5.25
N TYR A 64 -19.24 -20.96 -5.45
CA TYR A 64 -18.81 -20.08 -4.39
C TYR A 64 -18.72 -18.64 -4.86
N LEU A 65 -18.99 -17.73 -3.94
CA LEU A 65 -18.93 -16.29 -4.11
C LEU A 65 -18.17 -15.73 -2.91
N GLY A 66 -17.28 -14.79 -3.17
CA GLY A 66 -16.56 -14.07 -2.14
C GLY A 66 -16.31 -12.63 -2.55
N GLY A 67 -15.89 -11.85 -1.58
CA GLY A 67 -15.51 -10.48 -1.77
C GLY A 67 -14.75 -9.94 -0.59
N GLY A 68 -14.01 -8.88 -0.81
CA GLY A 68 -13.22 -8.26 0.23
C GLY A 68 -12.92 -6.80 -0.04
N THR A 69 -12.37 -6.17 0.99
CA THR A 69 -11.90 -4.80 0.94
C THR A 69 -10.50 -4.67 1.53
N ASN A 70 -9.69 -3.84 0.89
CA ASN A 70 -8.40 -3.41 1.38
C ASN A 70 -8.47 -1.90 1.61
N TRP A 71 -8.47 -1.48 2.87
CA TRP A 71 -8.47 -0.08 3.25
C TRP A 71 -7.14 0.33 3.87
N ARG A 72 -6.70 1.55 3.56
CA ARG A 72 -5.56 2.16 4.22
C ARG A 72 -5.71 3.67 4.37
N THR A 73 -5.15 4.19 5.46
CA THR A 73 -5.04 5.63 5.69
C THR A 73 -4.07 6.29 4.72
N ARG A 74 -4.05 7.63 4.73
CA ARG A 74 -3.05 8.42 3.99
C ARG A 74 -1.62 7.91 4.24
N THR A 75 -0.80 7.99 3.20
CA THR A 75 0.61 7.54 3.26
C THR A 75 1.50 8.76 3.18
N PHE A 76 2.44 8.90 4.12
CA PHE A 76 3.40 9.99 4.07
C PHE A 76 4.41 9.72 2.96
N ARG A 77 4.73 10.73 2.16
CA ARG A 77 5.66 10.61 1.02
C ARG A 77 7.05 11.17 1.38
N GLY A 78 7.13 12.06 2.37
CA GLY A 78 8.32 12.85 2.66
C GLY A 78 7.99 14.33 2.65
N ASN A 79 9.02 15.16 2.82
CA ASN A 79 8.88 16.62 2.75
C ASN A 79 9.51 17.16 1.47
N ALA A 80 8.84 18.12 0.86
CA ALA A 80 9.36 18.84 -0.28
C ALA A 80 9.00 20.30 -0.08
N ASP A 81 9.94 21.19 -0.36
CA ASP A 81 9.68 22.62 -0.46
C ASP A 81 9.10 22.86 -1.87
N LEU A 82 7.78 22.93 -1.96
CA LEU A 82 7.07 23.08 -3.24
C LEU A 82 7.07 24.52 -3.75
N ASN A 83 7.25 25.50 -2.85
CA ASN A 83 7.12 26.93 -3.14
C ASN A 83 8.48 27.67 -3.15
N GLN A 84 9.58 26.95 -2.89
CA GLN A 84 10.95 27.43 -2.82
C GLN A 84 11.18 28.51 -1.75
N ASP A 85 10.42 28.49 -0.66
CA ASP A 85 10.54 29.45 0.44
C ASP A 85 11.54 29.04 1.53
N GLY A 86 12.17 27.86 1.38
CA GLY A 86 13.12 27.29 2.33
C GLY A 86 12.46 26.52 3.47
N VAL A 87 11.15 26.24 3.39
CA VAL A 87 10.38 25.45 4.35
C VAL A 87 9.82 24.22 3.64
N ALA A 88 10.20 23.03 4.09
CA ALA A 88 9.71 21.80 3.50
C ALA A 88 8.29 21.47 4.00
N GLU A 89 7.35 21.24 3.08
CA GLU A 89 5.99 20.83 3.42
C GLU A 89 5.80 19.31 3.38
N GLU A 90 4.94 18.81 4.26
CA GLU A 90 4.59 17.39 4.32
C GLU A 90 3.73 16.96 3.12
N LEU A 91 4.25 16.03 2.32
CA LEU A 91 3.50 15.44 1.22
C LEU A 91 2.81 14.15 1.66
N TRP A 92 1.51 14.06 1.35
CA TRP A 92 0.69 12.91 1.68
C TRP A 92 -0.04 12.36 0.45
N THR A 93 -0.07 11.04 0.32
CA THR A 93 -0.99 10.37 -0.61
C THR A 93 -2.33 10.14 0.09
N PRO A 94 -3.48 10.41 -0.56
CA PRO A 94 -4.80 10.21 0.03
C PRO A 94 -5.05 8.77 0.49
N SER A 95 -5.92 8.61 1.47
CA SER A 95 -6.45 7.29 1.87
C SER A 95 -7.30 6.69 0.76
N TYR A 96 -7.30 5.37 0.65
CA TYR A 96 -8.14 4.66 -0.31
C TYR A 96 -8.64 3.32 0.22
N ALA A 97 -9.77 2.88 -0.33
CA ALA A 97 -10.31 1.55 -0.18
C ALA A 97 -10.41 0.90 -1.57
N LEU A 98 -9.97 -0.34 -1.69
CA LEU A 98 -10.14 -1.18 -2.86
C LEU A 98 -11.12 -2.29 -2.52
N PHE A 99 -11.93 -2.70 -3.49
CA PHE A 99 -12.88 -3.79 -3.36
C PHE A 99 -12.54 -4.85 -4.39
N SER A 100 -12.58 -6.11 -3.99
CA SER A 100 -12.39 -7.26 -4.89
C SER A 100 -13.55 -8.23 -4.73
N VAL A 101 -13.92 -8.90 -5.82
CA VAL A 101 -14.91 -9.97 -5.82
C VAL A 101 -14.35 -11.22 -6.48
N LEU A 102 -14.81 -12.36 -5.99
CA LEU A 102 -14.46 -13.69 -6.47
C LEU A 102 -15.77 -14.46 -6.69
N ALA A 103 -15.90 -15.12 -7.83
CA ALA A 103 -16.93 -16.11 -8.05
C ALA A 103 -16.32 -17.32 -8.72
N GLY A 104 -16.81 -18.52 -8.42
CA GLY A 104 -16.33 -19.72 -9.08
C GLY A 104 -17.22 -20.92 -8.87
N PHE A 105 -16.92 -21.96 -9.63
CA PHE A 105 -17.68 -23.19 -9.66
C PHE A 105 -16.75 -24.39 -9.76
N ARG A 106 -16.94 -25.35 -8.85
CA ARG A 106 -16.27 -26.65 -8.87
C ARG A 106 -17.21 -27.69 -9.47
N THR A 107 -16.78 -28.26 -10.58
CA THR A 107 -17.56 -29.26 -11.33
C THR A 107 -16.67 -30.42 -11.78
N ARG A 108 -17.27 -31.40 -12.44
CA ARG A 108 -16.54 -32.42 -13.19
C ARG A 108 -16.74 -32.19 -14.69
N LEU A 109 -15.66 -31.97 -15.41
CA LEU A 109 -15.66 -31.85 -16.87
C LEU A 109 -15.00 -33.11 -17.45
N ALA A 110 -15.70 -33.85 -18.31
CA ALA A 110 -15.20 -35.11 -18.90
C ALA A 110 -14.62 -36.10 -17.86
N ASN A 111 -15.36 -36.35 -16.77
CA ASN A 111 -14.96 -37.19 -15.62
C ASN A 111 -13.73 -36.69 -14.83
N ARG A 112 -13.25 -35.46 -15.06
CA ARG A 112 -12.14 -34.86 -14.31
C ARG A 112 -12.64 -33.73 -13.41
N PRO A 113 -12.15 -33.62 -12.16
CA PRO A 113 -12.40 -32.46 -11.33
C PRO A 113 -11.88 -31.18 -12.03
N THR A 114 -12.76 -30.20 -12.21
CA THR A 114 -12.44 -28.92 -12.83
C THR A 114 -12.98 -27.77 -11.97
N SER A 115 -12.12 -26.79 -11.69
CA SER A 115 -12.48 -25.56 -10.98
C SER A 115 -12.37 -24.38 -11.94
N ILE A 116 -13.46 -23.63 -12.08
CA ILE A 116 -13.53 -22.40 -12.87
C ILE A 116 -13.72 -21.23 -11.89
N ALA A 117 -12.91 -20.19 -11.99
CA ALA A 117 -12.96 -19.04 -11.10
C ALA A 117 -12.77 -17.73 -11.88
N VAL A 118 -13.53 -16.71 -11.49
CA VAL A 118 -13.40 -15.33 -11.95
C VAL A 118 -13.12 -14.44 -10.75
N ASN A 119 -12.07 -13.65 -10.85
CA ASN A 119 -11.74 -12.60 -9.88
C ASN A 119 -11.80 -11.23 -10.56
N ILE A 120 -12.34 -10.26 -9.87
CA ILE A 120 -12.29 -8.86 -10.27
C ILE A 120 -11.64 -8.08 -9.13
N ASP A 121 -10.44 -7.58 -9.39
CA ASP A 121 -9.71 -6.71 -8.48
C ASP A 121 -9.98 -5.25 -8.83
N ASN A 122 -9.97 -4.38 -7.80
CA ASN A 122 -10.34 -2.97 -7.93
C ASN A 122 -11.70 -2.81 -8.64
N LEU A 123 -12.73 -3.49 -8.10
CA LEU A 123 -14.07 -3.57 -8.67
C LEU A 123 -14.67 -2.20 -9.00
N LEU A 124 -14.37 -1.17 -8.21
CA LEU A 124 -14.88 0.18 -8.41
C LEU A 124 -14.06 1.01 -9.41
N ASP A 125 -13.01 0.43 -10.00
CA ASP A 125 -12.05 1.11 -10.88
C ASP A 125 -11.51 2.41 -10.27
N ARG A 126 -11.09 2.32 -9.01
CA ARG A 126 -10.56 3.47 -8.30
C ARG A 126 -9.19 3.81 -8.85
N GLU A 127 -8.99 5.07 -9.20
CA GLU A 127 -7.66 5.64 -9.39
C GLU A 127 -7.06 5.99 -8.03
N TYR A 128 -5.86 5.50 -7.76
CA TYR A 128 -5.16 5.74 -6.51
C TYR A 128 -3.67 5.74 -6.74
N TYR A 129 -2.97 6.51 -5.93
CA TYR A 129 -1.52 6.62 -6.02
C TYR A 129 -0.86 5.72 -4.97
N ARG A 130 0.25 5.07 -5.33
CA ARG A 130 1.11 4.28 -4.46
C ARG A 130 2.47 4.98 -4.42
N ALA A 131 2.71 5.78 -3.40
CA ALA A 131 3.98 6.45 -3.20
C ALA A 131 4.81 5.73 -2.14
N ASN A 132 6.11 5.55 -2.42
CA ASN A 132 7.09 5.11 -1.45
C ASN A 132 7.89 6.30 -0.90
N THR A 133 8.15 7.31 -1.74
CA THR A 133 8.78 8.58 -1.35
C THR A 133 8.20 9.76 -2.13
N ASN A 134 8.73 10.97 -1.91
CA ASN A 134 8.39 12.16 -2.70
C ASN A 134 8.80 12.04 -4.17
N THR A 135 9.88 11.31 -4.44
CA THR A 135 10.47 11.12 -5.76
C THR A 135 10.12 9.78 -6.40
N THR A 136 9.52 8.85 -5.63
CA THR A 136 9.16 7.51 -6.11
C THR A 136 7.72 7.17 -5.78
N GLY A 137 6.94 6.94 -6.82
CA GLY A 137 5.57 6.49 -6.72
C GLY A 137 5.00 6.09 -8.07
N SER A 138 3.93 5.31 -8.05
CA SER A 138 3.23 4.88 -9.24
C SER A 138 1.73 5.02 -9.05
N TRP A 139 1.00 5.07 -10.16
CA TRP A 139 -0.43 4.77 -10.12
C TRP A 139 -0.63 3.31 -9.73
N GLY A 140 -1.68 3.07 -8.94
CA GLY A 140 -2.10 1.74 -8.58
C GLY A 140 -2.76 1.02 -9.74
N ASP A 141 -2.86 -0.30 -9.62
CA ASP A 141 -3.45 -1.14 -10.66
C ASP A 141 -4.92 -0.75 -10.93
N PRO A 142 -5.35 -0.61 -12.20
CA PRO A 142 -6.74 -0.34 -12.56
C PRO A 142 -7.62 -1.57 -12.25
N ARG A 143 -8.90 -1.55 -12.65
CA ARG A 143 -9.73 -2.76 -12.59
C ARG A 143 -9.11 -3.90 -13.39
N ILE A 144 -8.92 -5.05 -12.76
CA ILE A 144 -8.33 -6.25 -13.38
C ILE A 144 -9.31 -7.41 -13.30
N PHE A 145 -9.53 -8.08 -14.43
CA PHE A 145 -10.31 -9.31 -14.53
C PHE A 145 -9.37 -10.50 -14.68
N LYS A 146 -9.57 -11.54 -13.87
CA LYS A 146 -8.79 -12.78 -13.93
C LYS A 146 -9.72 -13.97 -14.06
N LEU A 147 -9.54 -14.75 -15.11
CA LEU A 147 -10.17 -16.05 -15.29
C LEU A 147 -9.15 -17.14 -15.00
N THR A 148 -9.55 -18.14 -14.22
CA THR A 148 -8.70 -19.29 -13.89
C THR A 148 -9.50 -20.57 -14.09
N ILE A 149 -8.91 -21.52 -14.81
CA ILE A 149 -9.46 -22.85 -15.02
C ILE A 149 -8.38 -23.86 -14.63
N VAL A 150 -8.69 -24.72 -13.68
CA VAL A 150 -7.80 -25.78 -13.21
C VAL A 150 -8.51 -27.11 -13.38
N THR A 151 -7.83 -28.08 -14.01
CA THR A 151 -8.34 -29.44 -14.19
C THR A 151 -7.28 -30.41 -13.68
N ASP A 152 -7.69 -31.34 -12.82
CA ASP A 152 -6.82 -32.39 -12.30
C ASP A 152 -6.79 -33.58 -13.29
N PHE A 153 -5.62 -34.20 -13.48
CA PHE A 153 -5.38 -35.30 -14.44
C PHE A 153 -5.27 -36.66 -13.76
#